data_AF-A0A523XW74-F1
#
_entry.id   AF-A0A523XW74-F1
#
_cell.length_a   1.000
_cell.length_b   1.000
_cell.length_c   1.000
_cell.angle_alpha   90.00
_cell.angle_beta   90.00
_cell.angle_gamma   90.00
#
_symmetry.space_group_name_H-M   'P 1'
#
loop_
_entity.id
_entity.type
_entity.pdbx_description
1 polymer ?
#
loop_
_entity_poly.entity_id
_entity_poly.type
_entity_poly.pdbx_seq_one_letter_code
_entity_poly.pdbx_strand_id
1 'polypeptide(L)' 'MKYENCLEELYSLVDYERLVDYPREFDLTRYRGFLENVGSPHKGLKNPIIITGTKGKGSTAEILSSCLRASGRNVG' A
#
# COMPACT_ATOMS: atom_id res chain seq x y z
N MET A 1 -17.27 -0.81 15.18
CA MET A 1 -16.98 -2.01 14.36
C MET A 1 -15.91 -2.80 15.09
N LYS A 2 -16.05 -4.12 15.25
CA LYS A 2 -15.02 -4.96 15.88
C LYS A 2 -13.94 -5.30 14.84
N TYR A 3 -12.71 -5.52 15.30
CA TYR A 3 -11.57 -5.83 14.45
C TYR A 3 -11.83 -7.03 13.53
N GLU A 4 -12.46 -8.07 14.07
CA GLU A 4 -12.78 -9.29 13.34
C GLU A 4 -13.73 -9.01 12.18
N ASN A 5 -14.79 -8.23 12.43
CA ASN A 5 -15.74 -7.85 11.38
C ASN A 5 -15.08 -7.01 10.28
N CYS A 6 -14.13 -6.13 10.62
CA CYS A 6 -13.38 -5.37 9.61
C CYS A 6 -12.55 -6.28 8.71
N LEU A 7 -11.91 -7.31 9.30
CA LEU A 7 -11.13 -8.26 8.54
C LEU A 7 -11.99 -9.09 7.60
N GLU A 8 -13.14 -9.57 8.07
CA GLU A 8 -14.10 -10.31 7.24
C GLU A 8 -14.56 -9.47 6.04
N GLU A 9 -14.90 -8.20 6.27
CA GLU A 9 -15.30 -7.29 5.20
C GLU A 9 -14.13 -7.02 4.23
N LEU A 10 -12.93 -6.76 4.74
CA LEU A 10 -11.74 -6.50 3.92
C LEU A 10 -11.40 -7.71 3.03
N TYR A 11 -11.42 -8.91 3.58
CA TYR A 11 -11.10 -10.14 2.84
C TYR A 11 -12.22 -10.59 1.89
N SER A 12 -13.42 -10.02 2.00
CA SER A 12 -14.50 -10.26 1.03
C SER A 12 -14.29 -9.50 -0.29
N LEU A 13 -13.39 -8.51 -0.33
CA LEU A 13 -13.08 -7.73 -1.53
C LEU A 13 -12.26 -8.54 -2.54
N VAL A 14 -12.27 -8.09 -3.81
CA VAL A 14 -11.51 -8.73 -4.89
C VAL A 14 -10.01 -8.61 -4.64
N ASP A 15 -9.31 -9.74 -4.62
CA ASP A 15 -7.85 -9.82 -4.52
C ASP A 15 -7.22 -10.01 -5.91
N TYR A 16 -6.82 -8.90 -6.53
CA TYR A 16 -6.21 -8.90 -7.86
C TYR A 16 -4.85 -9.60 -7.92
N GLU A 17 -4.13 -9.77 -6.80
CA GLU A 17 -2.84 -10.48 -6.79
C GLU A 17 -2.99 -11.98 -7.04
N ARG A 18 -4.14 -12.54 -6.70
CA ARG A 18 -4.44 -13.97 -6.79
C ARG A 18 -5.25 -14.34 -8.02
N LEU A 19 -5.69 -13.35 -8.80
CA LEU A 19 -6.36 -13.59 -10.07
C LEU A 19 -5.36 -14.10 -11.12
N VAL A 20 -5.68 -15.25 -11.71
CA VAL A 20 -4.85 -15.95 -12.70
C VAL A 20 -4.72 -15.15 -14.01
N ASP A 21 -5.70 -14.28 -14.30
CA ASP A 21 -5.75 -13.46 -15.51
C ASP A 21 -5.47 -12.00 -15.14
N TYR A 22 -4.18 -11.71 -14.93
CA TYR A 22 -3.68 -10.38 -14.58
C TYR A 22 -3.83 -9.46 -15.81
N PRO A 23 -4.63 -8.39 -15.75
CA PRO A 23 -4.80 -7.52 -16.91
C PRO A 23 -3.45 -6.89 -17.29
N ARG A 24 -3.09 -6.97 -18.58
CA ARG A 24 -1.83 -6.42 -19.11
C ARG A 24 -1.74 -4.90 -18.99
N GLU A 25 -2.87 -4.24 -18.87
CA GLU A 25 -2.98 -2.80 -18.61
C GLU A 25 -3.75 -2.56 -17.31
N PHE A 26 -3.14 -1.77 -16.43
CA PHE A 26 -3.77 -1.35 -15.18
C PHE A 26 -4.50 -0.03 -15.36
N ASP A 27 -5.84 -0.08 -15.41
CA ASP A 27 -6.64 1.13 -15.29
C ASP A 27 -6.72 1.60 -13.83
N LEU A 28 -5.99 2.67 -13.54
CA LEU A 28 -5.97 3.29 -12.22
C LEU A 28 -7.12 4.28 -12.00
N THR A 29 -8.03 4.48 -12.96
CA THR A 29 -9.11 5.47 -12.87
C THR A 29 -9.99 5.26 -11.64
N ARG A 30 -10.39 4.01 -11.35
CA ARG A 30 -11.16 3.68 -10.15
C ARG A 30 -10.38 3.98 -8.85
N TYR A 31 -9.09 3.64 -8.81
CA TYR A 31 -8.23 3.92 -7.66
C TYR A 31 -8.02 5.43 -7.45
N ARG A 32 -7.86 6.20 -8.53
CA ARG A 32 -7.74 7.67 -8.46
C ARG A 32 -9.03 8.30 -7.94
N GLY A 33 -10.20 7.88 -8.44
CA GLY A 33 -11.48 8.36 -7.93
C GLY A 33 -11.71 8.01 -6.46
N PHE A 34 -11.32 6.80 -6.02
CA PHE A 34 -11.32 6.45 -4.60
C PHE A 34 -10.43 7.39 -3.78
N LEU A 35 -9.21 7.65 -4.23
CA LEU A 35 -8.28 8.54 -3.52
C LEU A 35 -8.81 9.98 -3.46
N GLU A 36 -9.47 10.47 -4.50
CA GLU A 36 -10.14 11.77 -4.50
C GLU A 36 -11.23 11.84 -3.43
N ASN A 37 -12.07 10.81 -3.32
CA ASN A 37 -13.14 10.73 -2.31
C ASN A 37 -12.62 10.75 -0.87
N VAL A 38 -11.39 10.28 -0.62
CA VAL A 38 -10.74 10.32 0.71
C VAL A 38 -9.77 11.49 0.88
N GLY A 39 -9.83 12.51 0.01
CA GLY A 39 -9.05 13.75 0.14
C GLY A 39 -7.62 13.68 -0.40
N SER A 40 -7.31 12.68 -1.23
CA SER A 40 -5.99 12.49 -1.88
C SER A 40 -4.79 12.53 -0.92
N PRO A 41 -4.76 11.74 0.17
CA PRO A 41 -3.73 11.84 1.20
C PRO A 41 -2.30 11.57 0.67
N HIS A 42 -2.18 10.77 -0.38
CA HIS A 42 -0.91 10.49 -1.08
C HIS A 42 -0.22 11.76 -1.61
N LYS A 43 -0.97 12.84 -1.90
CA LYS A 43 -0.41 14.13 -2.35
C LYS A 43 0.29 14.90 -1.22
N GLY A 44 0.01 14.56 0.04
CA GLY A 44 0.65 15.17 1.22
C GLY A 44 1.97 14.50 1.63
N LEU A 45 2.37 13.40 0.98
CA LEU A 45 3.61 12.70 1.28
C LEU A 45 4.81 13.53 0.80
N LYS A 46 5.72 13.87 1.72
CA LYS A 46 6.88 14.73 1.41
C LYS A 46 8.03 13.95 0.76
N ASN A 47 8.33 12.75 1.29
CA ASN A 47 9.50 11.96 0.88
C ASN A 47 9.12 10.47 0.76
N PRO A 48 8.23 10.10 -0.17
CA PRO A 48 7.87 8.70 -0.37
C PRO A 48 9.06 7.91 -0.93
N ILE A 49 9.30 6.71 -0.39
CA ILE A 49 10.27 5.76 -0.93
C ILE A 49 9.48 4.55 -1.44
N ILE A 50 9.50 4.33 -2.77
CA ILE A 50 8.77 3.24 -3.41
C ILE A 50 9.71 2.05 -3.60
N ILE A 51 9.39 0.92 -2.96
CA ILE A 51 10.20 -0.30 -3.02
C ILE A 51 9.46 -1.34 -3.86
N THR A 52 10.08 -1.79 -4.95
CA THR A 52 9.53 -2.80 -5.88
C THR A 52 10.52 -3.97 -6.06
N GLY A 53 10.09 -5.04 -6.72
CA GLY A 53 10.90 -6.23 -7.00
C GLY A 53 10.10 -7.52 -6.80
N THR A 54 10.65 -8.67 -7.16
CA THR A 54 9.98 -9.98 -6.94
C THR A 54 10.27 -10.53 -5.55
N LYS A 55 11.49 -10.33 -5.03
CA LYS A 55 11.94 -10.76 -3.71
C LYS A 55 12.57 -9.58 -2.95
N GLY A 56 12.58 -9.66 -1.63
CA GLY A 56 13.30 -8.69 -0.79
C GLY A 56 12.57 -7.38 -0.48
N LYS A 57 11.47 -7.03 -1.15
CA LYS A 57 10.70 -5.78 -0.90
C LYS A 57 10.42 -5.52 0.59
N GLY A 58 9.88 -6.53 1.27
CA GLY A 58 9.56 -6.43 2.70
C GLY A 58 10.81 -6.29 3.57
N SER A 59 11.84 -7.12 3.35
CA SER A 59 13.09 -7.04 4.10
C SER A 59 13.81 -5.70 3.89
N THR A 60 13.83 -5.19 2.65
CA THR A 60 14.40 -3.88 2.33
C THR A 60 13.62 -2.76 3.00
N ALA A 61 12.28 -2.81 2.99
CA ALA A 61 11.43 -1.83 3.66
C ALA A 61 11.69 -1.80 5.18
N GLU A 62 11.81 -2.98 5.80
CA GLU A 62 12.08 -3.09 7.24
C GLU A 62 13.45 -2.56 7.64
N ILE A 63 14.50 -2.94 6.90
CA ILE A 63 15.87 -2.45 7.15
C ILE A 63 15.89 -0.92 7.03
N LEU A 64 15.29 -0.38 5.97
CA LEU A 64 15.24 1.06 5.75
C LEU A 64 14.46 1.78 6.85
N SER A 65 13.29 1.25 7.24
CA SER A 65 12.47 1.80 8.32
C SER A 65 13.24 1.82 9.64
N SER A 66 13.92 0.74 9.98
CA SER A 66 14.76 0.62 11.18
C SER A 66 15.89 1.65 11.19
N CYS A 67 16.67 1.76 10.09
CA CYS A 67 17.74 2.74 9.99
C CYS A 67 17.22 4.19 10.10
N LEU A 68 16.12 4.52 9.42
CA LEU A 68 15.56 5.87 9.45
C LEU A 68 14.98 6.20 10.84
N ARG A 69 14.28 5.27 11.48
CA ARG A 69 13.82 5.43 12.87
C ARG A 69 14.97 5.61 13.84
N ALA A 70 16.04 4.80 13.72
CA ALA A 70 17.25 4.93 14.53
C ALA A 70 17.95 6.28 14.31
N SER A 71 17.80 6.89 13.13
CA SER A 71 18.29 8.25 12.84
C SER A 71 17.39 9.38 13.37
N GLY A 72 16.34 9.05 14.13
CA GLY A 72 15.40 10.03 14.70
C GLY A 72 14.33 10.53 13.73
N ARG A 73 14.10 9.84 12.61
CA ARG A 73 13.04 10.20 11.65
C ARG A 73 11.73 9.52 12.00
N ASN A 74 10.63 10.22 11.74
CA ASN A 74 9.30 9.62 11.77
C ASN A 74 9.07 8.84 10.47
N VAL A 75 8.76 7.55 10.58
CA VAL A 75 8.63 6.61 9.45
C VAL A 75 7.37 5.78 9.64
N GLY A 76 6.53 5.78 8.60
CA GLY A 76 5.30 4.98 8.50
C GLY A 76 5.36 3.96 7.38
#